data_AF-A0A933ZGU5-F1
#
_entry.id   AF-A0A933ZGU5-F1
#
_cell.length_a   1.000
_cell.length_b   1.000
_cell.length_c   1.000
_cell.angle_alpha   90.00
_cell.angle_beta   90.00
_cell.angle_gamma   90.00
#
_symmetry.space_group_name_H-M   'P 1'
#
loop_
_entity.id
_entity.type
_entity.pdbx_description
1 polymer ?
#
loop_
_entity_poly.entity_id
_entity_poly.type
_entity_poly.pdbx_seq_one_letter_code
_entity_poly.pdbx_strand_id
1 'polypeptide(L)'
;MSIHCPSFFALIAASACSALPPVRPPEPVKQAHAVTTFPQAAASLSDTVPLPAATPPLAAPLLSDAPSVVATPPALLPALAPPAQQTPSTKRSSVLPSGLFNPMPGGQIAGYRIDTGLDIAGSPREVFAIAPGTLDYSEPGHTRWVGPNDTANCVRIRLDQPIAWKGHQITHAWYAHLSALRWIQAEGAEQRIHVQGGELIGTSGKARGMPHLHLGLLLDGEVEQTWGTYLREDEIRQVLGDYRNGARLPQ
;
A
#
# COMPACT_ATOMS: atom_id res chain seq x y z
N MET A 1 6.32 -89.88 -11.44
CA MET A 1 7.07 -89.84 -10.17
C MET A 1 7.64 -88.42 -10.05
N SER A 2 6.81 -87.48 -9.59
CA SER A 2 6.74 -87.01 -8.18
C SER A 2 7.99 -86.20 -7.81
N ILE A 3 7.99 -84.89 -8.10
CA ILE A 3 7.70 -83.77 -7.18
C ILE A 3 8.71 -83.73 -6.03
N HIS A 4 9.45 -82.63 -5.88
CA HIS A 4 9.48 -81.79 -4.67
C HIS A 4 10.13 -80.43 -4.96
N CYS A 5 9.36 -79.39 -4.70
CA CYS A 5 9.68 -77.97 -4.72
C CYS A 5 10.03 -77.55 -3.28
N PRO A 6 11.13 -76.82 -3.00
CA PRO A 6 11.29 -76.20 -1.70
C PRO A 6 10.79 -74.75 -1.74
N SER A 7 9.70 -74.54 -1.01
CA SER A 7 9.21 -73.25 -0.55
C SER A 7 10.28 -72.51 0.26
N PHE A 8 10.60 -71.27 -0.11
CA PHE A 8 11.25 -70.33 0.80
C PHE A 8 10.31 -69.18 1.14
N PHE A 9 10.14 -69.02 2.44
CA PHE A 9 9.21 -68.12 3.12
C PHE A 9 9.52 -66.64 2.84
N ALA A 10 8.47 -65.88 2.54
CA ALA A 10 8.47 -64.43 2.59
C ALA A 10 8.52 -63.95 4.06
N LEU A 11 9.55 -63.18 4.41
CA LEU A 11 9.58 -62.42 5.66
C LEU A 11 8.81 -61.11 5.43
N ILE A 12 7.57 -61.05 5.93
CA ILE A 12 6.81 -59.81 6.07
C ILE A 12 7.32 -59.12 7.34
N ALA A 13 8.06 -58.02 7.18
CA ALA A 13 8.39 -57.15 8.30
C ALA A 13 7.12 -56.40 8.72
N ALA A 14 6.59 -56.76 9.89
CA ALA A 14 5.48 -56.07 10.51
C ALA A 14 5.89 -54.64 10.88
N SER A 15 5.22 -53.68 10.25
CA SER A 15 5.29 -52.26 10.57
C SER A 15 4.72 -52.03 11.96
N ALA A 16 5.56 -51.59 12.90
CA ALA A 16 5.13 -51.18 14.22
C ALA A 16 4.42 -49.82 14.11
N CYS A 17 3.08 -49.85 14.06
CA CYS A 17 2.24 -48.69 14.34
C CYS A 17 2.53 -48.23 15.77
N SER A 18 3.38 -47.23 15.92
CA SER A 18 3.47 -46.46 17.15
C SER A 18 2.19 -45.64 17.28
N ALA A 19 1.36 -46.00 18.25
CA ALA A 19 0.21 -45.21 18.65
C ALA A 19 0.70 -43.83 19.11
N LEU A 20 0.26 -42.78 18.40
CA LEU A 20 0.46 -41.41 18.82
C LEU A 20 -0.25 -41.20 20.17
N PRO A 21 0.37 -40.52 21.15
CA PRO A 21 -0.30 -40.18 22.39
C PRO A 21 -1.51 -39.28 22.12
N PRO A 22 -2.58 -39.37 22.93
CA PRO A 22 -3.76 -38.52 22.77
C PRO A 22 -3.36 -37.04 22.86
N VAL A 23 -3.72 -36.29 21.81
CA VAL A 23 -3.59 -34.83 21.77
C VAL A 23 -4.47 -34.27 22.89
N ARG A 24 -3.87 -33.63 23.90
CA ARG A 24 -4.63 -32.86 24.89
C ARG A 24 -5.28 -31.68 24.18
N PRO A 25 -6.57 -31.39 24.42
CA PRO A 25 -7.18 -30.16 23.95
C PRO A 25 -6.42 -28.95 24.56
N PRO A 26 -6.26 -27.85 23.81
CA PRO A 26 -5.65 -26.65 24.35
C PRO A 26 -6.48 -26.13 25.53
N GLU A 27 -5.81 -25.83 26.65
CA GLU A 27 -6.45 -25.15 27.76
C GLU A 27 -7.00 -23.79 27.29
N PRO A 28 -8.17 -23.36 27.79
CA PRO A 28 -8.68 -22.03 27.50
C PRO A 28 -7.70 -21.00 28.06
N VAL A 29 -7.04 -20.28 27.16
CA VAL A 29 -6.23 -19.10 27.51
C VAL A 29 -7.16 -18.10 28.19
N LYS A 30 -6.96 -17.90 29.49
CA LYS A 30 -7.58 -16.82 30.24
C LYS A 30 -7.17 -15.51 29.56
N GLN A 31 -8.11 -14.91 28.82
CA GLN A 31 -7.97 -13.57 28.28
C GLN A 31 -7.84 -12.60 29.47
N ALA A 32 -6.62 -12.11 29.69
CA ALA A 32 -6.41 -10.93 30.52
C ALA A 32 -6.91 -9.73 29.72
N HIS A 33 -8.14 -9.31 30.01
CA HIS A 33 -8.69 -8.03 29.55
C HIS A 33 -7.94 -6.89 30.23
N ALA A 34 -6.84 -6.44 29.63
CA ALA A 34 -6.33 -5.10 29.86
C ALA A 34 -7.05 -4.15 28.90
N VAL A 35 -8.24 -3.70 29.31
CA VAL A 35 -8.97 -2.62 28.66
C VAL A 35 -8.21 -1.33 28.98
N THR A 36 -7.38 -0.87 28.06
CA THR A 36 -6.89 0.51 28.08
C THR A 36 -7.93 1.36 27.36
N THR A 37 -8.83 1.94 28.15
CA THR A 37 -9.87 2.87 27.73
C THR A 37 -9.22 4.18 27.28
N PHE A 38 -9.31 4.51 25.99
CA PHE A 38 -9.08 5.87 25.51
C PHE A 38 -10.41 6.63 25.45
N PRO A 39 -10.45 7.93 25.79
CA PRO A 39 -11.69 8.68 25.92
C PRO A 39 -12.39 8.84 24.57
N GLN A 40 -13.63 8.39 24.56
CA GLN A 40 -14.61 8.54 23.48
C GLN A 40 -15.14 9.97 23.53
N ALA A 41 -14.68 10.85 22.64
CA ALA A 41 -15.28 12.16 22.47
C ALA A 41 -16.55 12.04 21.62
N ALA A 42 -17.71 12.06 22.28
CA ALA A 42 -19.00 12.23 21.63
C ALA A 42 -19.12 13.68 21.14
N ALA A 43 -19.28 13.87 19.83
CA ALA A 43 -19.73 15.13 19.25
C ALA A 43 -21.15 14.92 18.72
N SER A 44 -22.12 15.20 19.59
CA SER A 44 -23.49 15.52 19.19
C SER A 44 -23.56 17.01 18.97
N LEU A 45 -23.78 17.47 17.73
CA LEU A 45 -24.41 18.75 17.45
C LEU A 45 -25.31 18.60 16.22
N SER A 46 -26.60 18.47 16.50
CA SER A 46 -27.65 18.90 15.60
C SER A 46 -27.58 20.42 15.52
N ASP A 47 -27.42 20.98 14.33
CA ASP A 47 -27.90 22.33 14.05
C ASP A 47 -28.23 22.48 12.56
N THR A 48 -29.50 22.79 12.35
CA THR A 48 -30.17 23.01 11.09
C THR A 48 -29.69 24.34 10.51
N VAL A 49 -28.99 24.33 9.38
CA VAL A 49 -28.69 25.54 8.61
C VAL A 49 -29.88 25.84 7.69
N PRO A 50 -30.54 27.01 7.78
CA PRO A 50 -31.58 27.40 6.84
C PRO A 50 -30.98 27.79 5.49
N LEU A 51 -31.59 27.29 4.40
CA LEU A 51 -31.33 27.74 3.03
C LEU A 51 -31.65 29.24 2.88
N PRO A 52 -30.77 30.06 2.27
CA PRO A 52 -31.17 31.37 1.78
C PRO A 52 -32.02 31.24 0.50
N ALA A 53 -33.06 32.06 0.44
CA ALA A 53 -34.08 32.12 -0.59
C ALA A 53 -33.54 32.49 -1.98
N ALA A 54 -34.18 31.91 -3.00
CA ALA A 54 -33.96 32.18 -4.41
C ALA A 54 -34.20 33.66 -4.77
N THR A 55 -33.25 34.25 -5.49
CA THR A 55 -33.37 35.57 -6.12
C THR A 55 -33.81 35.39 -7.58
N PRO A 56 -34.77 36.16 -8.12
CA PRO A 56 -35.23 36.04 -9.50
C PRO A 56 -34.23 36.62 -10.52
N PRO A 57 -34.29 36.23 -11.81
CA PRO A 57 -33.34 36.65 -12.83
C PRO A 57 -33.61 38.08 -13.31
N LEU A 58 -32.55 38.90 -13.39
CA LEU A 58 -32.57 40.19 -14.07
C LEU A 58 -32.10 40.03 -15.52
N ALA A 59 -32.81 40.74 -16.40
CA ALA A 59 -32.72 40.70 -17.85
C ALA A 59 -31.35 41.10 -18.44
N ALA A 60 -31.05 40.53 -19.62
CA ALA A 60 -29.95 40.93 -20.48
C ALA A 60 -30.17 42.30 -21.13
N PRO A 61 -29.08 43.01 -21.46
CA PRO A 61 -29.04 43.85 -22.66
C PRO A 61 -27.98 43.38 -23.67
N LEU A 62 -28.33 43.60 -24.94
CA LEU A 62 -27.60 43.36 -26.18
C LEU A 62 -26.57 44.48 -26.49
N LEU A 63 -25.48 44.09 -27.19
CA LEU A 63 -24.56 44.90 -28.04
C LEU A 63 -23.66 45.92 -27.28
N SER A 64 -22.42 46.27 -27.67
CA SER A 64 -21.72 46.26 -28.96
C SER A 64 -20.18 46.38 -28.74
N ASP A 65 -19.46 46.14 -29.84
CA ASP A 65 -18.15 46.67 -30.26
C ASP A 65 -16.82 46.06 -29.75
N ALA A 66 -16.18 45.34 -30.68
CA ALA A 66 -14.78 44.99 -30.70
C ALA A 66 -13.88 46.20 -31.05
N PRO A 67 -12.61 46.17 -30.60
CA PRO A 67 -11.52 46.53 -31.50
C PRO A 67 -10.51 45.39 -31.66
N SER A 68 -10.18 45.11 -32.93
CA SER A 68 -9.05 44.28 -33.34
C SER A 68 -7.75 44.84 -32.79
N VAL A 69 -7.11 44.08 -31.89
CA VAL A 69 -5.69 44.23 -31.56
C VAL A 69 -4.90 43.20 -32.34
N VAL A 70 -4.00 43.71 -33.18
CA VAL A 70 -3.05 42.95 -34.00
C VAL A 70 -2.20 42.06 -33.10
N ALA A 71 -2.29 40.75 -33.30
CA ALA A 71 -1.52 39.76 -32.56
C ALA A 71 -0.04 39.77 -33.00
N THR A 72 0.83 40.21 -32.10
CA THR A 72 2.28 39.95 -32.19
C THR A 72 2.53 38.45 -32.01
N PRO A 73 3.35 37.79 -32.85
CA PRO A 73 3.65 36.37 -32.66
C PRO A 73 4.37 36.16 -31.32
N PRO A 74 3.96 35.19 -30.49
CA PRO A 74 4.63 34.92 -29.23
C PRO A 74 6.05 34.42 -29.50
N ALA A 75 7.02 35.04 -28.82
CA ALA A 75 8.38 34.55 -28.77
C ALA A 75 8.38 33.10 -28.26
N LEU A 76 9.05 32.22 -28.99
CA LEU A 76 9.33 30.84 -28.60
C LEU A 76 10.00 30.85 -27.21
N LEU A 77 9.24 30.47 -26.18
CA LEU A 77 9.79 30.12 -24.89
C LEU A 77 10.73 28.92 -25.09
N PRO A 78 11.95 28.92 -24.51
CA PRO A 78 12.80 27.75 -24.57
C PRO A 78 12.08 26.58 -23.91
N ALA A 79 11.96 25.47 -24.64
CA ALA A 79 11.42 24.22 -24.13
C ALA A 79 12.11 23.89 -22.81
N LEU A 80 11.33 23.75 -21.73
CA LEU A 80 11.84 23.25 -20.46
C LEU A 80 12.56 21.94 -20.74
N ALA A 81 13.86 21.89 -20.43
CA ALA A 81 14.62 20.66 -20.47
C ALA A 81 13.90 19.59 -19.63
N PRO A 82 13.87 18.32 -20.06
CA PRO A 82 13.30 17.24 -19.26
C PRO A 82 13.94 17.24 -17.86
N PRO A 83 13.16 17.01 -16.79
CA PRO A 83 13.74 16.91 -15.45
C PRO A 83 14.84 15.86 -15.46
N ALA A 84 16.01 16.21 -14.93
CA ALA A 84 17.16 15.34 -14.84
C ALA A 84 16.75 14.00 -14.20
N GLN A 85 16.80 12.92 -14.97
CA GLN A 85 16.60 11.57 -14.48
C GLN A 85 17.64 11.32 -13.38
N GLN A 86 17.19 11.24 -12.13
CA GLN A 86 18.06 10.94 -11.00
C GLN A 86 18.68 9.56 -11.21
N THR A 87 19.99 9.45 -11.02
CA THR A 87 20.76 8.22 -11.25
C THR A 87 20.21 7.04 -10.41
N PRO A 88 20.29 5.80 -10.94
CA PRO A 88 19.82 4.61 -10.23
C PRO A 88 20.44 4.51 -8.84
N SER A 89 19.61 4.29 -7.82
CA SER A 89 20.09 4.06 -6.46
C SER A 89 20.77 2.70 -6.38
N THR A 90 22.00 2.64 -5.84
CA THR A 90 22.67 1.37 -5.52
C THR A 90 22.14 0.74 -4.22
N LYS A 91 21.43 1.52 -3.40
CA LYS A 91 20.85 1.07 -2.14
C LYS A 91 19.57 0.27 -2.41
N ARG A 92 19.52 -0.95 -1.86
CA ARG A 92 18.31 -1.79 -1.83
C ARG A 92 17.99 -2.27 -0.43
N SER A 93 16.70 -2.43 -0.14
CA SER A 93 16.25 -3.06 1.10
C SER A 93 16.38 -4.58 1.06
N SER A 94 16.36 -5.21 2.23
CA SER A 94 16.42 -6.66 2.39
C SER A 94 15.14 -7.33 1.87
N VAL A 95 15.25 -8.59 1.45
CA VAL A 95 14.10 -9.44 1.14
C VAL A 95 13.48 -9.95 2.45
N LEU A 96 12.15 -9.94 2.52
CA LEU A 96 11.32 -10.47 3.60
C LEU A 96 11.11 -11.98 3.42
N PRO A 97 10.68 -12.71 4.47
CA PRO A 97 10.36 -14.14 4.35
C PRO A 97 9.36 -14.48 3.24
N SER A 98 8.48 -13.54 2.86
CA SER A 98 7.54 -13.71 1.74
C SER A 98 8.17 -13.65 0.35
N GLY A 99 9.46 -13.30 0.24
CA GLY A 99 10.14 -13.03 -1.03
C GLY A 99 9.95 -11.60 -1.56
N LEU A 100 9.08 -10.80 -0.94
CA LEU A 100 8.95 -9.37 -1.23
C LEU A 100 10.05 -8.56 -0.55
N PHE A 101 10.30 -7.36 -1.03
CA PHE A 101 11.27 -6.45 -0.41
C PHE A 101 10.67 -5.70 0.77
N ASN A 102 11.53 -5.39 1.74
CA ASN A 102 11.15 -4.67 2.94
C ASN A 102 10.77 -3.22 2.60
N PRO A 103 9.51 -2.79 2.79
CA PRO A 103 9.06 -1.46 2.40
C PRO A 103 9.62 -0.36 3.30
N MET A 104 9.95 -0.67 4.56
CA MET A 104 10.40 0.34 5.52
C MET A 104 11.25 -0.31 6.63
N PRO A 105 12.55 -0.58 6.37
CA PRO A 105 13.43 -1.27 7.31
C PRO A 105 13.44 -0.70 8.74
N GLY A 106 13.38 -1.61 9.71
CA GLY A 106 13.26 -1.29 11.14
C GLY A 106 11.94 -0.64 11.56
N GLY A 107 10.97 -0.47 10.66
CA GLY A 107 9.61 0.00 10.95
C GLY A 107 8.83 -0.98 11.80
N GLN A 108 7.81 -0.50 12.51
CA GLN A 108 6.94 -1.33 13.33
C GLN A 108 5.56 -1.44 12.67
N ILE A 109 5.12 -2.66 12.43
CA ILE A 109 3.78 -2.95 11.95
C ILE A 109 2.76 -2.34 12.92
N ALA A 110 1.92 -1.45 12.41
CA ALA A 110 0.86 -0.80 13.14
C ALA A 110 -0.35 -0.74 12.21
N GLY A 111 -1.55 -1.01 12.65
CA GLY A 111 -2.65 -0.91 11.71
C GLY A 111 -3.99 -1.07 12.36
N TYR A 112 -4.97 -0.40 11.76
CA TYR A 112 -6.34 -0.47 12.19
C TYR A 112 -7.17 -1.23 11.16
N ARG A 113 -8.07 -2.10 11.63
CA ARG A 113 -8.77 -3.08 10.79
C ARG A 113 -9.61 -2.47 9.66
N ILE A 114 -10.01 -1.20 9.81
CA ILE A 114 -10.83 -0.49 8.83
C ILE A 114 -10.00 0.35 7.85
N ASP A 115 -8.67 0.32 7.96
CA ASP A 115 -7.81 1.07 7.06
C ASP A 115 -7.76 0.40 5.68
N THR A 116 -7.58 1.22 4.64
CA THR A 116 -7.45 0.76 3.25
C THR A 116 -6.05 0.26 2.91
N GLY A 117 -5.32 -0.15 3.94
CA GLY A 117 -3.92 -0.56 3.86
C GLY A 117 -3.36 -0.91 5.23
N LEU A 118 -2.03 -0.95 5.30
CA LEU A 118 -1.24 -1.28 6.47
C LEU A 118 -0.37 -0.09 6.83
N ASP A 119 -0.43 0.36 8.09
CA ASP A 119 0.54 1.32 8.57
C ASP A 119 1.83 0.61 9.01
N ILE A 120 2.94 1.31 8.83
CA ILE A 120 4.22 0.89 9.35
C ILE A 120 4.77 2.11 10.08
N ALA A 121 4.64 2.09 11.40
CA ALA A 121 5.01 3.17 12.29
C ALA A 121 6.53 3.27 12.43
N GLY A 122 7.00 4.50 12.62
CA GLY A 122 8.41 4.78 12.90
C GLY A 122 8.77 6.21 12.59
N SER A 123 9.86 6.68 13.21
CA SER A 123 10.49 7.94 12.80
C SER A 123 10.71 7.98 11.28
N PRO A 124 10.65 9.17 10.64
CA PRO A 124 10.90 9.32 9.20
C PRO A 124 12.14 8.55 8.79
N ARG A 125 11.97 7.69 7.78
CA ARG A 125 13.00 6.79 7.28
C ARG A 125 12.73 6.43 5.83
N GLU A 126 13.73 5.86 5.20
CA GLU A 126 13.64 5.47 3.80
C GLU A 126 12.53 4.44 3.56
N VAL A 127 11.87 4.60 2.41
CA VAL A 127 10.80 3.73 1.92
C VAL A 127 11.24 3.12 0.60
N PHE A 128 11.00 1.83 0.45
CA PHE A 128 11.48 1.04 -0.69
C PHE A 128 10.33 0.32 -1.39
N ALA A 129 10.48 0.09 -2.69
CA ALA A 129 9.50 -0.67 -3.47
C ALA A 129 9.49 -2.15 -3.04
N ILE A 130 8.31 -2.70 -2.71
CA ILE A 130 8.18 -4.10 -2.29
C ILE A 130 8.44 -5.11 -3.42
N ALA A 131 8.34 -4.68 -4.67
CA ALA A 131 8.48 -5.49 -5.87
C ALA A 131 8.81 -4.58 -7.07
N PRO A 132 9.42 -5.11 -8.14
CA PRO A 132 9.67 -4.33 -9.35
C PRO A 132 8.36 -3.93 -10.03
N GLY A 133 8.37 -2.76 -10.66
CA GLY A 133 7.19 -2.25 -11.33
C GLY A 133 7.42 -0.91 -12.00
N THR A 134 6.35 -0.42 -12.62
CA THR A 134 6.31 0.89 -13.27
C THR A 134 5.52 1.86 -12.41
N LEU A 135 6.04 3.06 -12.18
CA LEU A 135 5.29 4.11 -11.50
C LEU A 135 4.08 4.48 -12.38
N ASP A 136 2.89 4.50 -11.78
CA ASP A 136 1.76 5.23 -12.35
C ASP A 136 1.89 6.71 -12.01
N TYR A 137 2.25 7.00 -10.76
CA TYR A 137 2.59 8.34 -10.28
C TYR A 137 3.56 8.29 -9.10
N SER A 138 4.20 9.42 -8.87
CA SER A 138 4.98 9.77 -7.68
C SER A 138 4.88 11.28 -7.49
N GLU A 139 3.86 11.72 -6.74
CA GLU A 139 3.47 13.13 -6.61
C GLU A 139 2.54 13.36 -5.39
N PRO A 140 2.24 14.61 -4.99
CA PRO A 140 1.29 14.88 -3.91
C PRO A 140 -0.19 14.76 -4.35
N GLY A 141 -1.09 14.54 -3.37
CA GLY A 141 -2.55 14.71 -3.54
C GLY A 141 -3.38 13.43 -3.59
N HIS A 142 -2.76 12.27 -3.75
CA HIS A 142 -3.44 10.97 -3.89
C HIS A 142 -3.83 10.32 -2.55
N THR A 143 -4.10 11.12 -1.52
CA THR A 143 -4.48 10.65 -0.19
C THR A 143 -5.57 11.54 0.42
N ARG A 144 -6.43 10.94 1.26
CA ARG A 144 -7.49 11.68 1.97
C ARG A 144 -6.94 12.52 3.14
N TRP A 145 -5.72 12.24 3.61
CA TRP A 145 -5.11 12.96 4.73
C TRP A 145 -4.23 14.10 4.22
N VAL A 146 -4.81 15.30 4.19
CA VAL A 146 -4.17 16.54 3.68
C VAL A 146 -4.23 17.68 4.70
N GLY A 147 -4.14 17.37 6.00
CA GLY A 147 -4.12 18.39 7.04
C GLY A 147 -2.82 19.21 7.07
N PRO A 148 -2.77 20.36 7.79
CA PRO A 148 -1.60 21.24 7.84
C PRO A 148 -0.28 20.62 8.28
N ASN A 149 -0.34 19.46 8.95
CA ASN A 149 0.82 18.72 9.45
C ASN A 149 0.96 17.33 8.83
N ASP A 150 0.16 17.03 7.81
CA ASP A 150 0.18 15.77 7.09
C ASP A 150 1.05 15.91 5.83
N THR A 151 1.77 14.86 5.50
CA THR A 151 2.57 14.80 4.28
C THR A 151 1.72 14.24 3.15
N ALA A 152 1.63 14.96 2.04
CA ALA A 152 0.70 14.65 0.95
C ALA A 152 1.29 13.75 -0.16
N ASN A 153 2.61 13.49 -0.16
CA ASN A 153 3.23 12.75 -1.24
C ASN A 153 2.82 11.28 -1.21
N CYS A 154 2.55 10.75 -2.41
CA CYS A 154 2.15 9.36 -2.61
C CYS A 154 2.90 8.77 -3.81
N VAL A 155 3.03 7.44 -3.82
CA VAL A 155 3.57 6.67 -4.94
C VAL A 155 2.60 5.53 -5.25
N ARG A 156 2.27 5.31 -6.52
CA ARG A 156 1.60 4.08 -6.96
C ARG A 156 2.47 3.37 -7.99
N ILE A 157 2.72 2.10 -7.74
CA ILE A 157 3.52 1.22 -8.60
C ILE A 157 2.59 0.16 -9.16
N ARG A 158 2.49 0.08 -10.48
CA ARG A 158 1.94 -1.10 -11.17
C ARG A 158 3.01 -2.17 -11.22
N LEU A 159 2.74 -3.32 -10.61
CA LEU A 159 3.70 -4.41 -10.50
C LEU A 159 3.98 -5.02 -11.88
N ASP A 160 5.23 -5.36 -12.16
CA ASP A 160 5.59 -6.06 -13.40
C ASP A 160 4.96 -7.45 -13.45
N GLN A 161 4.92 -8.11 -12.30
CA GLN A 161 4.32 -9.42 -12.10
C GLN A 161 3.28 -9.31 -10.99
N PRO A 162 1.99 -9.53 -11.29
CA PRO A 162 0.97 -9.57 -10.25
C PRO A 162 1.24 -10.68 -9.23
N ILE A 163 0.93 -10.42 -7.96
CA ILE A 163 1.12 -11.39 -6.87
C ILE A 163 -0.21 -12.10 -6.63
N ALA A 164 -0.25 -13.42 -6.77
CA ALA A 164 -1.46 -14.20 -6.54
C ALA A 164 -1.91 -14.14 -5.07
N TRP A 165 -3.20 -13.88 -4.84
CA TRP A 165 -3.77 -13.77 -3.50
C TRP A 165 -5.23 -14.24 -3.45
N LYS A 166 -5.48 -15.42 -2.86
CA LYS A 166 -6.84 -15.94 -2.57
C LYS A 166 -7.85 -15.83 -3.74
N GLY A 167 -7.41 -16.12 -4.97
CA GLY A 167 -8.24 -16.04 -6.17
C GLY A 167 -8.22 -14.68 -6.89
N HIS A 168 -7.58 -13.68 -6.29
CA HIS A 168 -7.30 -12.37 -6.86
C HIS A 168 -5.83 -12.23 -7.23
N GLN A 169 -5.50 -11.13 -7.90
CA GLN A 169 -4.13 -10.71 -8.18
C GLN A 169 -3.87 -9.33 -7.58
N ILE A 170 -2.82 -9.21 -6.76
CA ILE A 170 -2.31 -7.91 -6.34
C ILE A 170 -1.54 -7.34 -7.52
N THR A 171 -2.06 -6.27 -8.11
CA THR A 171 -1.51 -5.67 -9.33
C THR A 171 -0.80 -4.35 -9.06
N HIS A 172 -1.11 -3.68 -7.95
CA HIS A 172 -0.49 -2.40 -7.59
C HIS A 172 -0.09 -2.35 -6.12
N ALA A 173 0.99 -1.61 -5.86
CA ALA A 173 1.39 -1.18 -4.53
C ALA A 173 1.27 0.34 -4.42
N TRP A 174 0.60 0.82 -3.38
CA TRP A 174 0.38 2.23 -3.11
C TRP A 174 1.03 2.61 -1.79
N TYR A 175 1.78 3.71 -1.79
CA TYR A 175 2.52 4.22 -0.65
C TYR A 175 2.03 5.63 -0.40
N ALA A 176 1.60 5.91 0.83
CA ALA A 176 1.08 7.22 1.20
C ALA A 176 1.84 7.81 2.39
N HIS A 177 1.63 9.11 2.58
CA HIS A 177 2.22 9.90 3.65
C HIS A 177 3.75 9.97 3.55
N LEU A 178 4.29 10.12 2.35
CA LEU A 178 5.73 10.31 2.17
C LEU A 178 6.11 11.78 2.41
N SER A 179 7.18 12.01 3.16
CA SER A 179 7.75 13.35 3.36
C SER A 179 8.61 13.80 2.18
N ALA A 180 9.22 12.86 1.47
CA ALA A 180 10.02 13.11 0.28
C ALA A 180 9.84 11.99 -0.74
N LEU A 181 9.90 12.36 -2.02
CA LEU A 181 9.86 11.46 -3.15
C LEU A 181 11.24 11.33 -3.78
N ARG A 182 11.63 10.10 -4.16
CA ARG A 182 12.86 9.90 -4.92
C ARG A 182 12.71 10.45 -6.34
N TRP A 183 11.60 10.13 -7.00
CA TRP A 183 11.29 10.63 -8.34
C TRP A 183 9.98 11.41 -8.33
N ILE A 184 9.86 12.34 -9.27
CA ILE A 184 8.59 13.03 -9.52
C ILE A 184 8.04 12.50 -10.84
N GLN A 185 6.82 11.99 -10.81
CA GLN A 185 6.09 11.57 -12.00
C GLN A 185 4.62 11.88 -11.82
N ALA A 186 4.07 12.67 -12.72
CA ALA A 186 2.64 12.95 -12.74
C ALA A 186 1.86 11.71 -13.17
N GLU A 187 0.65 11.55 -12.62
CA GLU A 187 -0.28 10.54 -13.12
C GLU A 187 -0.56 10.76 -14.63
N GLY A 188 -0.53 9.67 -15.39
CA GLY A 188 -0.75 9.72 -16.84
C GLY A 188 0.43 10.20 -17.67
N ALA A 189 1.61 10.42 -17.08
CA ALA A 189 2.82 10.76 -17.82
C ALA A 189 3.11 9.75 -18.97
N GLU A 190 3.48 10.27 -20.14
CA GLU A 190 3.80 9.45 -21.33
C GLU A 190 5.06 8.62 -21.09
N GLN A 191 6.10 9.24 -20.54
CA GLN A 191 7.31 8.55 -20.09
C GLN A 191 7.10 8.10 -18.65
N ARG A 192 7.22 6.79 -18.43
CA ARG A 192 7.07 6.19 -17.11
C ARG A 192 8.39 5.66 -16.58
N ILE A 193 8.60 5.87 -15.29
CA ILE A 193 9.76 5.42 -14.54
C ILE A 193 9.51 3.98 -14.10
N HIS A 194 10.47 3.11 -14.42
CA HIS A 194 10.53 1.76 -13.87
C HIS A 194 11.39 1.76 -12.61
N VAL A 195 10.98 0.99 -11.60
CA VAL A 195 11.70 0.81 -10.35
C VAL A 195 11.93 -0.66 -10.09
N GLN A 196 13.10 -0.98 -9.53
CA GLN A 196 13.45 -2.34 -9.14
C GLN A 196 12.84 -2.68 -7.77
N GLY A 197 12.64 -3.97 -7.51
CA GLY A 197 12.33 -4.45 -6.17
C GLY A 197 13.43 -4.06 -5.18
N GLY A 198 13.01 -3.51 -4.03
CA GLY A 198 13.86 -3.01 -2.98
C GLY A 198 14.49 -1.66 -3.27
N GLU A 199 14.17 -1.01 -4.40
CA GLU A 199 14.73 0.30 -4.72
C GLU A 199 14.12 1.42 -3.85
N LEU A 200 14.93 2.42 -3.49
CA LEU A 200 14.50 3.57 -2.70
C LEU A 200 13.49 4.42 -3.49
N ILE A 201 12.29 4.59 -2.96
CA ILE A 201 11.22 5.36 -3.61
C ILE A 201 10.90 6.67 -2.89
N GLY A 202 11.32 6.82 -1.64
CA GLY A 202 11.13 8.06 -0.89
C GLY A 202 11.48 7.94 0.59
N THR A 203 10.92 8.84 1.39
CA THR A 203 11.05 8.85 2.85
C THR A 203 9.65 8.88 3.46
N SER A 204 9.41 8.05 4.46
CA SER A 204 8.15 8.06 5.21
C SER A 204 7.94 9.41 5.89
N GLY A 205 6.70 9.75 6.10
CA GLY A 205 6.29 11.04 6.61
C GLY A 205 5.32 10.85 7.76
N LYS A 206 4.22 11.59 7.70
CA LYS A 206 3.32 11.76 8.84
C LYS A 206 1.90 11.98 8.34
N ALA A 207 0.95 11.35 9.00
CA ALA A 207 -0.46 11.72 8.91
C ALA A 207 -1.12 11.64 10.28
N ARG A 208 -2.09 12.52 10.53
CA ARG A 208 -2.85 12.60 11.79
C ARG A 208 -1.96 12.66 13.04
N GLY A 209 -0.85 13.38 12.95
CA GLY A 209 0.06 13.51 14.10
C GLY A 209 1.06 12.35 14.27
N MET A 210 0.96 11.27 13.51
CA MET A 210 1.73 10.05 13.71
C MET A 210 2.72 9.79 12.56
N PRO A 211 4.03 9.61 12.85
CA PRO A 211 5.01 9.20 11.84
C PRO A 211 4.81 7.74 11.42
N HIS A 212 4.49 7.52 10.14
CA HIS A 212 4.32 6.19 9.55
C HIS A 212 4.43 6.25 8.02
N LEU A 213 4.59 5.07 7.43
CA LEU A 213 4.24 4.78 6.04
C LEU A 213 2.85 4.13 6.04
N HIS A 214 1.97 4.52 5.13
CA HIS A 214 0.77 3.75 4.82
C HIS A 214 0.98 2.98 3.50
N LEU A 215 0.84 1.66 3.54
CA LEU A 215 1.02 0.77 2.40
C LEU A 215 -0.31 0.11 2.03
N GLY A 216 -0.84 0.43 0.86
CA GLY A 216 -1.99 -0.25 0.26
C GLY A 216 -1.57 -1.24 -0.83
N LEU A 217 -2.29 -2.36 -0.93
CA LEU A 217 -2.13 -3.34 -2.01
C LEU A 217 -3.46 -3.47 -2.76
N LEU A 218 -3.46 -3.15 -4.05
CA LEU A 218 -4.67 -3.06 -4.87
C LEU A 218 -4.80 -4.26 -5.79
N LEU A 219 -6.04 -4.66 -6.06
CA LEU A 219 -6.39 -5.92 -6.69
C LEU A 219 -6.87 -5.76 -8.13
N ASP A 220 -6.55 -6.74 -8.96
CA ASP A 220 -7.18 -7.02 -10.26
C ASP A 220 -7.18 -5.87 -11.28
N GLY A 221 -6.33 -4.88 -11.07
CA GLY A 221 -6.18 -3.72 -11.95
C GLY A 221 -7.02 -2.52 -11.50
N GLU A 222 -7.80 -2.69 -10.44
CA GLU A 222 -8.56 -1.62 -9.82
C GLU A 222 -7.62 -0.71 -9.03
N VAL A 223 -7.57 0.56 -9.44
CA VAL A 223 -6.73 1.57 -8.80
C VAL A 223 -7.51 2.50 -7.88
N GLU A 224 -8.83 2.44 -7.97
CA GLU A 224 -9.77 3.11 -7.07
C GLU A 224 -9.91 2.28 -5.79
N GLN A 225 -9.67 2.89 -4.62
CA GLN A 225 -9.76 2.23 -3.32
C GLN A 225 -11.23 2.05 -2.87
N THR A 226 -12.01 1.35 -3.70
CA THR A 226 -13.39 0.97 -3.40
C THR A 226 -13.41 -0.33 -2.60
N TRP A 227 -14.49 -0.57 -1.86
CA TRP A 227 -14.54 -1.74 -0.98
C TRP A 227 -14.41 -3.05 -1.77
N GLY A 228 -13.43 -3.87 -1.41
CA GLY A 228 -13.13 -5.14 -2.07
C GLY A 228 -12.08 -5.08 -3.18
N THR A 229 -11.57 -3.89 -3.54
CA THR A 229 -10.51 -3.74 -4.55
C THR A 229 -9.11 -3.59 -3.96
N TYR A 230 -8.98 -3.71 -2.64
CA TYR A 230 -7.71 -3.61 -1.92
C TYR A 230 -7.66 -4.63 -0.78
N LEU A 231 -6.44 -4.95 -0.36
CA LEU A 231 -6.20 -5.75 0.82
C LEU A 231 -6.30 -4.93 2.10
N ARG A 232 -6.95 -5.50 3.11
CA ARG A 232 -6.98 -4.93 4.46
C ARG A 232 -5.64 -5.12 5.17
N GLU A 233 -5.44 -4.34 6.22
CA GLU A 233 -4.29 -4.40 7.13
C GLU A 233 -3.79 -5.83 7.41
N ASP A 234 -4.68 -6.73 7.81
CA ASP A 234 -4.36 -8.09 8.24
C ASP A 234 -3.99 -9.01 7.07
N GLU A 235 -4.51 -8.72 5.88
CA GLU A 235 -4.20 -9.41 4.64
C GLU A 235 -2.84 -8.95 4.10
N ILE A 236 -2.53 -7.67 4.17
CA ILE A 236 -1.20 -7.15 3.81
C ILE A 236 -0.13 -7.74 4.73
N ARG A 237 -0.40 -7.87 6.04
CA ARG A 237 0.53 -8.55 6.96
C ARG A 237 0.83 -9.99 6.57
N GLN A 238 -0.18 -10.74 6.09
CA GLN A 238 0.02 -12.09 5.57
C GLN A 238 0.93 -12.07 4.32
N VAL A 239 0.64 -11.17 3.36
CA VAL A 239 1.43 -11.00 2.13
C VAL A 239 2.90 -10.65 2.42
N LEU A 240 3.16 -9.83 3.44
CA LEU A 240 4.54 -9.44 3.80
C LEU A 240 5.31 -10.55 4.56
N GLY A 241 4.66 -11.64 4.96
CA GLY A 241 5.29 -12.76 5.67
C GLY A 241 4.69 -13.04 7.04
N ASP A 242 3.37 -13.01 7.14
CA ASP A 242 2.60 -13.33 8.36
C ASP A 242 2.98 -12.53 9.61
N TYR A 243 3.30 -11.25 9.43
CA TYR A 243 3.66 -10.40 10.55
C TYR A 243 2.49 -10.20 11.53
N ARG A 244 2.81 -10.13 12.82
CA ARG A 244 1.85 -9.73 13.85
C ARG A 244 1.81 -8.21 13.98
N ASN A 245 0.68 -7.67 14.42
CA ASN A 245 0.62 -6.27 14.81
C ASN A 245 1.65 -5.99 15.92
N GLY A 246 2.37 -4.86 15.82
CA GLY A 246 3.47 -4.50 16.69
C GLY A 246 4.83 -5.16 16.36
N ALA A 247 4.90 -6.08 15.39
CA ALA A 247 6.17 -6.67 14.97
C ALA A 247 7.08 -5.63 14.32
N ARG A 248 8.39 -5.77 14.50
CA ARG A 248 9.39 -4.92 13.84
C ARG A 248 9.89 -5.60 12.57
N LEU A 249 9.90 -4.86 11.47
CA LEU A 249 10.52 -5.29 10.22
C LEU A 249 12.04 -5.37 10.37
N PRO A 250 12.72 -6.30 9.67
CA PRO A 250 14.18 -6.39 9.68
C PRO A 250 14.83 -5.07 9.22
N GLN A 251 16.09 -4.87 9.59
CA GLN A 251 16.88 -3.72 9.15
C GLN A 251 17.67 -4.05 7.89
#